data_AF-A0A1W0A2Q9-F1
#
_entry.id   AF-A0A1W0A2Q9-F1
#
_cell.length_a   1.000
_cell.length_b   1.000
_cell.length_c   1.000
_cell.angle_alpha   90.00
_cell.angle_beta   90.00
_cell.angle_gamma   90.00
#
_symmetry.space_group_name_H-M   'P 1'
#
loop_
_entity.id
_entity.type
_entity.pdbx_description
1 polymer ?
#
loop_
_entity_poly.entity_id
_entity_poly.type
_entity_poly.pdbx_seq_one_letter_code
_entity_poly.pdbx_strand_id
1 'polypeptide(L)' 'MEALEACEEYKAKARECYGKWFDGLLKGNFVQSDCDQETDDYKQCILEEMDKLKKANERKKE' A
#
# COMPACT_ATOMS: atom_id res chain seq x y z
N MET A 1 13.37 -3.22 3.95
CA MET A 1 12.13 -2.65 4.54
C MET A 1 11.96 -1.17 4.18
N GLU A 2 12.99 -0.50 3.66
CA GLU A 2 12.93 0.92 3.27
C GLU A 2 11.84 1.25 2.22
N ALA A 3 11.58 0.35 1.25
CA ALA A 3 10.50 0.52 0.27
C ALA A 3 9.10 0.60 0.90
N LEU A 4 8.89 -0.08 2.02
CA LEU A 4 7.62 -0.04 2.74
C LEU A 4 7.50 1.25 3.57
N GLU A 5 8.63 1.78 4.05
CA GLU A 5 8.67 3.03 4.81
C GLU A 5 8.45 4.26 3.92
N ALA A 6 9.01 4.25 2.70
CA ALA A 6 8.76 5.29 1.70
C ALA A 6 7.27 5.41 1.32
N CYS A 7 6.53 4.30 1.40
CA CYS A 7 5.13 4.23 1.06
C CYS A 7 4.18 4.26 2.28
N GLU A 8 4.70 4.54 3.49
CA GLU A 8 3.89 4.60 4.73
C GLU A 8 2.76 5.63 4.65
N GLU A 9 2.94 6.74 3.91
CA GLU A 9 1.90 7.74 3.72
C GLU A 9 0.68 7.17 2.98
N TYR A 10 0.91 6.40 1.92
CA TYR A 10 -0.14 5.73 1.14
C TYR A 10 -0.78 4.59 1.93
N LYS A 11 0.01 3.86 2.72
CA LYS A 11 -0.49 2.87 3.67
C LYS A 11 -1.43 3.48 4.71
N ALA A 12 -1.10 4.67 5.24
CA ALA A 12 -1.94 5.35 6.21
C ALA A 12 -3.29 5.75 5.62
N LYS A 13 -3.30 6.26 4.37
CA LYS A 13 -4.52 6.59 3.62
C LYS A 13 -5.40 5.36 3.37
N ALA A 14 -4.81 4.29 2.84
CA ALA A 14 -5.52 3.03 2.62
C ALA A 14 -6.07 2.46 3.93
N ARG A 15 -5.29 2.51 5.02
CA ARG A 15 -5.71 2.03 6.34
C ARG A 15 -6.87 2.85 6.92
N GLU A 16 -6.88 4.17 6.74
CA GLU A 16 -8.00 5.00 7.20
C GLU A 16 -9.29 4.65 6.43
N CYS A 17 -9.19 4.49 5.10
CA CYS A 17 -10.33 4.10 4.30
C CYS A 17 -10.86 2.70 4.69
N TYR A 18 -9.97 1.71 4.78
CA TYR A 18 -10.36 0.39 5.24
C TYR A 18 -10.87 0.39 6.68
N GLY A 19 -10.39 1.29 7.55
CA GLY A 19 -10.88 1.41 8.92
C GLY A 19 -12.36 1.77 8.98
N LYS A 20 -12.81 2.72 8.15
CA LYS A 20 -14.23 3.11 8.04
C LYS A 20 -15.07 1.97 7.44
N TRP A 21 -14.55 1.32 6.41
CA TRP A 21 -15.20 0.15 5.81
C TRP A 21 -15.32 -1.02 6.79
N PHE A 22 -14.26 -1.29 7.56
CA PHE A 22 -14.19 -2.39 8.52
C PHE A 22 -15.12 -2.17 9.71
N ASP A 23 -15.32 -0.93 10.16
CA ASP A 23 -16.35 -0.60 11.15
C ASP A 23 -17.76 -0.92 10.62
N GLY A 24 -18.03 -0.62 9.35
CA GLY A 24 -19.26 -1.03 8.67
C GLY A 24 -19.40 -2.55 8.58
N LEU A 25 -18.32 -3.25 8.25
CA LEU A 25 -18.27 -4.72 8.19
C LEU A 25 -18.60 -5.35 9.55
N LEU A 26 -18.02 -4.83 10.64
CA LEU A 26 -18.27 -5.28 12.01
C LEU A 26 -19.71 -5.04 12.45
N LYS A 27 -20.37 -4.02 11.90
CA LYS A 27 -21.80 -3.74 12.11
C LYS A 27 -22.73 -4.59 11.23
N GLY A 28 -22.18 -5.52 10.44
CA GLY A 28 -22.93 -6.41 9.56
C GLY A 28 -23.19 -5.85 8.17
N ASN A 29 -22.48 -4.79 7.77
CA ASN A 29 -22.63 -4.16 6.46
C ASN A 29 -21.55 -4.66 5.50
N PHE A 30 -21.88 -5.65 4.69
CA PHE A 30 -20.97 -6.30 3.72
C PHE A 30 -20.97 -5.57 2.37
N VAL A 31 -20.76 -4.26 2.41
CA VAL A 31 -20.51 -3.47 1.21
C VAL A 31 -19.08 -3.70 0.72
N GLN A 32 -18.83 -3.57 -0.59
CA GLN A 32 -17.48 -3.61 -1.12
C GLN A 32 -16.71 -2.35 -0.67
N SER A 33 -15.44 -2.48 -0.32
CA SER A 33 -14.61 -1.32 0.01
C SER A 33 -14.36 -0.48 -1.24
N ASP A 34 -14.59 0.83 -1.16
CA ASP A 34 -14.24 1.78 -2.24
C ASP A 34 -12.75 2.20 -2.19
N CYS A 35 -11.98 1.63 -1.25
CA CYS A 35 -10.58 1.95 -0.99
C CYS A 35 -9.60 1.34 -2.00
N ASP A 36 -10.10 0.79 -3.11
CA ASP A 36 -9.28 0.18 -4.15
C ASP A 36 -8.28 1.20 -4.72
N GLN A 37 -8.66 2.47 -4.82
CA GLN A 37 -7.80 3.52 -5.37
C GLN A 37 -6.58 3.80 -4.47
N GLU A 38 -6.78 4.06 -3.16
CA GLU A 38 -5.66 4.24 -2.22
C GLU A 38 -4.79 2.99 -2.08
N THR A 39 -5.40 1.81 -2.25
CA THR A 39 -4.69 0.53 -2.19
C THR A 39 -3.82 0.31 -3.42
N ASP A 40 -4.32 0.67 -4.60
CA ASP A 40 -3.57 0.58 -5.85
C ASP A 40 -2.38 1.55 -5.84
N ASP A 41 -2.59 2.77 -5.34
CA ASP A 41 -1.54 3.78 -5.17
C ASP A 41 -0.42 3.28 -4.22
N TYR A 42 -0.81 2.66 -3.09
CA TYR A 42 0.14 2.04 -2.16
C TYR A 42 0.91 0.87 -2.81
N LYS A 43 0.23 0.01 -3.58
CA LYS A 43 0.89 -1.10 -4.30
C LYS A 43 1.84 -0.61 -5.36
N GLN A 44 1.46 0.40 -6.15
CA GLN A 44 2.31 1.03 -7.15
C GLN A 44 3.60 1.56 -6.50
N CYS A 45 3.48 2.33 -5.43
CA CYS A 45 4.63 2.85 -4.70
C CYS A 45 5.59 1.74 -4.23
N ILE A 46 5.06 0.65 -3.65
CA ILE A 46 5.89 -0.48 -3.21
C ILE A 46 6.58 -1.15 -4.39
N LEU A 47 5.86 -1.39 -5.49
CA LEU A 47 6.40 -2.05 -6.67
C LEU A 47 7.54 -1.23 -7.29
N GLU A 48 7.39 0.10 -7.35
CA GLU A 48 8.43 1.01 -7.84
C GLU A 48 9.65 1.03 -6.92
N GLU A 49 9.46 1.13 -5.61
CA GLU A 49 10.59 1.13 -4.67
C GLU A 49 11.29 -0.23 -4.63
N MET A 50 10.55 -1.34 -4.74
CA MET A 50 11.14 -2.67 -4.87
C MET A 50 11.95 -2.82 -6.16
N ASP A 51 11.47 -2.27 -7.27
CA ASP A 51 12.21 -2.27 -8.55
C ASP A 51 13.51 -1.44 -8.45
N LYS A 52 13.46 -0.27 -7.81
CA LYS A 52 14.65 0.56 -7.54
C LYS A 52 15.66 -0.17 -6.66
N LEU A 53 15.22 -0.81 -5.58
CA LEU A 53 16.09 -1.61 -4.72
C LEU A 53 16.72 -2.78 -5.48
N LYS A 54 15.95 -3.45 -6.34
CA LYS A 54 16.43 -4.56 -7.17
C LYS A 54 17.53 -4.07 -8.12
N LYS A 55 17.30 -2.99 -8.86
CA LYS A 55 18.28 -2.37 -9.77
C LYS A 55 19.53 -1.86 -9.04
N ALA A 56 19.37 -1.29 -7.85
CA ALA A 56 20.49 -0.83 -7.02
C ALA A 56 21.37 -1.99 -6.55
N ASN A 57 20.76 -3.14 -6.26
CA ASN A 57 21.48 -4.35 -5.85
C ASN A 57 22.19 -5.03 -7.04
N GLU A 58 21.60 -4.98 -8.24
CA GLU A 58 22.23 -5.47 -9.47
C GLU A 58 23.47 -4.65 -9.86
N ARG A 59 23.42 -3.32 -9.74
CA ARG A 59 24.58 -2.43 -10.03
C ARG A 59 25.74 -2.56 -9.03
N LYS A 60 25.51 -3.07 -7.83
CA LYS A 60 26.58 -3.33 -6.85
C LYS A 60 27.33 -4.65 -7.10
N LYS A 61 26.89 -5.44 -8.08
CA LYS A 61 27.45 -6.76 -8.40
C LYS A 61 28.39 -6.73 -9.61
N GLU A 62 28.52 -5.58 -10.27
CA GLU A 62 29.52 -5.28 -11.31
C GLU A 62 30.78 -4.62 -10.70
#